data_AF-A0A4V2ANY8-F1
#
_entry.id   AF-A0A4V2ANY8-F1
#
_cell.length_a   1.000
_cell.length_b   1.000
_cell.length_c   1.000
_cell.angle_alpha   90.00
_cell.angle_beta   90.00
_cell.angle_gamma   90.00
#
_symmetry.space_group_name_H-M   'P 1'
#
loop_
_entity.id
_entity.type
_entity.pdbx_description
1 polymer ?
#
loop_
_entity_poly.entity_id
_entity_poly.type
_entity_poly.pdbx_seq_one_letter_code
_entity_poly.pdbx_strand_id
1 'polypeptide(L)'
;MEAYHFLVSIAPETIEKALPEYTQTVSASPIQNFTYEKQVLQLNFLDGSSYEYFDVPRTLYSKLLGSDNLARFCRRHIYHEFIYRKTSKAVEA
;
A
#
# COMPACT_ATOMS: atom_id res chain seq x y z
N MET A 1 15.24 8.39 -16.75
CA MET A 1 15.21 6.91 -16.74
C MET A 1 14.39 6.49 -15.51
N GLU A 2 13.07 6.39 -15.62
CA GLU A 2 12.18 6.19 -14.43
C GLU A 2 11.96 4.71 -14.07
N ALA A 3 12.10 3.80 -15.02
CA ALA A 3 11.85 2.37 -14.80
C ALA A 3 12.79 1.75 -13.75
N TYR A 4 14.04 2.21 -13.67
CA TYR A 4 15.00 1.69 -12.69
C TYR A 4 14.62 2.08 -11.26
N HIS A 5 14.13 3.30 -11.03
CA HIS A 5 13.65 3.73 -9.71
C HIS A 5 12.41 2.92 -9.28
N PHE A 6 11.52 2.61 -10.21
CA PHE A 6 10.38 1.74 -9.95
C PHE A 6 10.83 0.35 -9.48
N LEU A 7 11.73 -0.30 -10.23
CA LEU A 7 12.22 -1.64 -9.90
C LEU A 7 12.94 -1.68 -8.54
N VAL A 8 13.72 -0.64 -8.20
CA VAL A 8 14.38 -0.53 -6.88
C VAL A 8 13.36 -0.34 -5.75
N SER A 9 12.27 0.41 -5.99
CA SER A 9 11.23 0.66 -4.98
C SER A 9 10.39 -0.57 -4.63
N ILE A 10 10.31 -1.55 -5.54
CA ILE A 10 9.61 -2.83 -5.34
C ILE A 10 10.56 -3.98 -5.05
N ALA A 11 11.87 -3.73 -5.01
CA ALA A 11 12.86 -4.77 -4.78
C ALA A 11 12.68 -5.35 -3.37
N PRO A 12 12.81 -6.68 -3.20
CA PRO A 12 12.61 -7.33 -1.92
C PRO A 12 13.56 -6.78 -0.85
N GLU A 13 14.79 -6.44 -1.20
CA GLU A 13 15.76 -5.83 -0.27
C GLU A 13 15.31 -4.47 0.29
N THR A 14 14.65 -3.65 -0.54
CA THR A 14 14.10 -2.34 -0.12
C THR A 14 12.88 -2.54 0.77
N ILE A 15 12.02 -3.50 0.39
CA ILE A 15 10.82 -3.85 1.14
C ILE A 15 11.19 -4.42 2.52
N GLU A 16 12.19 -5.30 2.59
CA GLU A 16 12.68 -5.87 3.85
C GLU A 16 13.25 -4.81 4.79
N LYS A 17 14.00 -3.84 4.25
CA LYS A 17 14.52 -2.70 5.05
C LYS A 17 13.38 -1.81 5.56
N ALA A 18 12.33 -1.61 4.77
CA ALA A 18 11.17 -0.80 5.13
C ALA A 18 10.08 -1.58 5.90
N LEU A 19 10.20 -2.91 6.00
CA LEU A 19 9.24 -3.80 6.67
C LEU A 19 8.92 -3.41 8.11
N PRO A 20 9.88 -3.01 8.97
CA PRO A 20 9.55 -2.60 10.34
C PRO A 20 8.69 -1.32 10.36
N GLU A 21 9.03 -0.33 9.53
CA GLU A 21 8.24 0.91 9.42
C GLU A 21 6.85 0.61 8.86
N TYR A 22 6.78 -0.19 7.79
CA TYR A 22 5.52 -0.64 7.19
C TYR A 22 4.62 -1.32 8.22
N THR A 23 5.16 -2.29 8.95
CA THR A 23 4.42 -3.06 9.96
C THR A 23 3.90 -2.15 11.06
N GLN A 24 4.70 -1.17 11.48
CA GLN A 24 4.27 -0.16 12.44
C GLN A 24 3.12 0.68 11.89
N THR A 25 3.24 1.22 10.66
CA THR A 25 2.18 2.03 10.05
C THR A 25 0.88 1.25 9.91
N VAL A 26 0.91 0.05 9.33
CA VAL A 26 -0.31 -0.72 9.07
C VAL A 26 -0.95 -1.32 10.33
N SER A 27 -0.21 -1.36 11.45
CA SER A 27 -0.72 -1.86 12.73
C SER A 27 -1.16 -0.74 13.68
N ALA A 28 -0.50 0.42 13.66
CA ALA A 28 -0.76 1.51 14.59
C ALA A 28 -1.66 2.59 13.99
N SER A 29 -1.59 2.81 12.68
CA SER A 29 -2.28 3.91 12.01
C SER A 29 -3.52 3.42 11.27
N PRO A 30 -4.69 4.03 11.50
CA PRO A 30 -5.88 3.69 10.73
C PRO A 30 -5.80 4.30 9.32
N ILE A 31 -6.53 3.69 8.39
CA ILE A 31 -6.65 4.15 7.01
C ILE A 31 -7.51 5.41 7.00
N GLN A 32 -6.97 6.51 6.50
CA GLN A 32 -7.68 7.79 6.38
C GLN A 32 -8.60 7.79 5.17
N ASN A 33 -8.04 7.41 4.02
CA ASN A 33 -8.76 7.32 2.76
C ASN A 33 -8.01 6.37 1.82
N PHE A 34 -8.68 5.98 0.74
CA PHE A 34 -8.12 5.09 -0.25
C PHE A 34 -8.66 5.44 -1.63
N THR A 35 -7.87 5.18 -2.66
CA THR A 35 -8.25 5.35 -4.06
C THR A 35 -7.92 4.09 -4.84
N TYR A 36 -8.68 3.84 -5.91
CA TYR A 36 -8.46 2.68 -6.76
C TYR A 36 -8.56 3.10 -8.22
N GLU A 37 -7.45 3.01 -8.93
CA GLU A 37 -7.34 3.38 -10.35
C GLU A 37 -6.43 2.40 -11.07
N LYS A 38 -6.80 1.98 -12.29
CA LYS A 38 -5.95 1.12 -13.16
C LYS A 38 -5.40 -0.15 -12.46
N GLN A 39 -6.19 -0.80 -11.60
CA GLN A 39 -5.78 -1.96 -10.79
C GLN A 39 -4.71 -1.67 -9.71
N VAL A 40 -4.52 -0.39 -9.38
CA VAL A 40 -3.69 0.06 -8.28
C VAL A 40 -4.59 0.55 -7.16
N LEU A 41 -4.46 -0.06 -5.99
CA LEU A 41 -5.11 0.39 -4.77
C LEU A 41 -4.12 1.22 -3.96
N GLN A 42 -4.41 2.51 -3.79
CA GLN A 42 -3.64 3.38 -2.91
C GLN A 42 -4.35 3.50 -1.56
N LEU A 43 -3.62 3.22 -0.48
CA LEU A 43 -4.07 3.42 0.90
C LEU A 43 -3.29 4.57 1.53
N ASN A 44 -4.01 5.56 2.03
CA ASN A 44 -3.45 6.70 2.74
C ASN A 44 -3.79 6.56 4.23
N PHE A 45 -2.78 6.63 5.08
CA PHE A 45 -2.90 6.44 6.53
C PHE A 45 -2.94 7.79 7.25
N LEU A 46 -3.55 7.83 8.44
CA LEU A 46 -3.62 9.07 9.24
C LEU A 46 -2.25 9.65 9.64
N ASP A 47 -1.23 8.81 9.67
CA ASP A 47 0.16 9.19 9.97
C ASP A 47 0.86 9.90 8.78
N GLY A 48 0.14 10.11 7.67
CA GLY A 48 0.68 10.75 6.46
C GLY A 48 1.49 9.81 5.57
N SER A 49 1.68 8.56 5.99
CA SER A 49 2.22 7.49 5.15
C SER A 49 1.19 7.00 4.14
N SER A 50 1.64 6.66 2.94
CA SER A 50 0.78 6.11 1.87
C SER A 50 1.48 4.95 1.19
N TYR A 51 0.69 3.96 0.78
CA TYR A 51 1.16 2.76 0.10
C TYR A 51 0.26 2.43 -1.08
N GLU A 52 0.88 2.09 -2.21
CA GLU A 52 0.22 1.59 -3.41
C GLU A 52 0.40 0.08 -3.52
N TYR A 53 -0.68 -0.62 -3.83
CA TYR A 53 -0.73 -2.04 -4.09
C TYR A 53 -1.10 -2.26 -5.56
N PHE A 54 -0.28 -3.01 -6.28
CA PHE A 54 -0.43 -3.27 -7.71
C PHE A 54 -1.19 -4.56 -7.98
N ASP A 55 -1.75 -4.68 -9.18
CA ASP A 55 -2.50 -5.84 -9.67
C ASP A 55 -3.68 -6.26 -8.76
N VAL A 56 -4.26 -5.30 -8.05
CA VAL A 56 -5.41 -5.53 -7.18
C VAL A 56 -6.65 -5.75 -8.05
N PRO A 57 -7.33 -6.91 -8.00
CA PRO A 57 -8.49 -7.18 -8.82
C PRO A 57 -9.65 -6.26 -8.43
N ARG A 58 -10.41 -5.79 -9.42
CA ARG A 58 -11.60 -4.95 -9.18
C ARG A 58 -12.63 -5.65 -8.29
N THR A 59 -12.75 -6.97 -8.38
CA THR A 59 -13.63 -7.79 -7.53
C THR A 59 -13.23 -7.72 -6.05
N LEU A 60 -11.92 -7.66 -5.76
CA LEU A 60 -11.42 -7.51 -4.41
C LEU A 60 -11.67 -6.09 -3.89
N TYR A 61 -11.46 -5.08 -4.73
CA TYR A 61 -11.80 -3.70 -4.39
C TYR A 61 -13.30 -3.51 -4.07
N SER A 62 -14.19 -4.13 -4.85
CA SER A 62 -15.64 -4.11 -4.55
C SER A 62 -15.97 -4.75 -3.19
N LYS A 63 -15.25 -5.80 -2.78
CA LYS A 63 -15.40 -6.40 -1.44
C LYS A 63 -14.84 -5.49 -0.34
N LEU A 64 -13.77 -4.76 -0.62
CA LEU A 64 -13.18 -3.79 0.31
C LEU A 64 -14.18 -2.67 0.63
N LEU A 65 -14.88 -2.14 -0.38
CA LEU A 65 -15.90 -1.10 -0.21
C LEU A 65 -17.07 -1.54 0.68
N GLY A 66 -17.42 -2.82 0.66
CA GLY A 66 -18.49 -3.40 1.49
C GLY A 66 -18.01 -3.97 2.83
N SER A 67 -16.73 -3.82 3.18
CA SER A 67 -16.18 -4.37 4.43
C SER A 67 -16.45 -3.43 5.60
N ASP A 68 -17.00 -3.96 6.69
CA ASP A 68 -17.20 -3.22 7.95
C ASP A 68 -15.88 -2.78 8.60
N ASN A 69 -14.78 -3.46 8.27
CA ASN A 69 -13.46 -3.16 8.82
C ASN A 69 -12.38 -3.24 7.73
N LEU A 70 -12.02 -2.07 7.20
CA LEU A 70 -11.01 -1.95 6.16
C LEU A 70 -9.63 -2.46 6.62
N ALA A 71 -9.18 -2.10 7.82
CA ALA A 71 -7.87 -2.49 8.32
C ALA A 71 -7.73 -4.02 8.41
N ARG A 72 -8.76 -4.71 8.91
CA ARG A 72 -8.79 -6.17 8.99
C ARG A 72 -8.84 -6.81 7.60
N PHE A 73 -9.60 -6.24 6.67
CA PHE A 73 -9.68 -6.72 5.29
C PHE A 73 -8.33 -6.61 4.59
N CYS A 74 -7.70 -5.43 4.64
CA CYS A 74 -6.40 -5.20 4.01
C CYS A 74 -5.32 -6.12 4.58
N ARG A 75 -5.31 -6.34 5.90
CA ARG A 75 -4.35 -7.27 6.54
C ARG A 75 -4.49 -8.72 6.06
N ARG A 76 -5.71 -9.14 5.75
CA ARG A 76 -6.03 -10.53 5.33
C ARG A 76 -5.95 -10.78 3.84
N HIS A 77 -6.10 -9.75 3.03
CA HIS A 77 -6.27 -9.92 1.58
C HIS A 77 -5.37 -9.02 0.75
N ILE A 78 -4.69 -8.03 1.34
CA ILE A 78 -3.94 -7.03 0.56
C ILE A 78 -2.45 -7.02 0.92
N TYR A 79 -2.13 -6.85 2.20
CA TYR A 79 -0.76 -6.57 2.66
C TYR A 79 0.29 -7.63 2.31
N HIS A 80 -0.12 -8.88 2.12
CA HIS A 80 0.78 -10.01 1.86
C HIS A 80 0.52 -10.69 0.52
N GLU A 81 -0.49 -10.25 -0.24
CA GLU A 81 -0.91 -10.88 -1.50
C GLU A 81 -0.46 -10.06 -2.71
N PHE A 82 -0.32 -8.74 -2.56
CA PHE A 82 0.05 -7.84 -3.66
C PHE A 82 1.41 -7.21 -3.47
N ILE A 83 2.07 -6.97 -4.60
CA ILE A 83 3.26 -6.13 -4.66
C ILE A 83 2.84 -4.73 -4.22
N TYR A 84 3.60 -4.15 -3.30
CA TYR A 84 3.34 -2.81 -2.81
C TYR A 84 4.59 -1.93 -2.84
N ARG A 85 4.36 -0.62 -2.87
CA ARG A 85 5.42 0.38 -2.66
C ARG A 85 4.91 1.49 -1.76
N LYS A 86 5.83 2.13 -1.03
CA LYS A 86 5.54 3.35 -0.30
C LYS A 86 5.50 4.53 -1.28
N THR A 87 4.45 5.34 -1.21
CA THR A 87 4.28 6.56 -2.04
C THR A 87 4.60 7.84 -1.27
N SER A 88 4.52 7.83 0.07
CA SER A 88 4.75 9.05 0.86
C SER A 88 6.21 9.27 1.27
N LYS A 89 6.69 10.42 0.77
CA LYS A 89 7.94 11.18 0.97
C LYS A 89 9.23 10.62 0.36
N ALA A 90 9.42 10.96 -0.92
CA ALA A 90 10.39 12.00 -1.27
C ALA A 90 9.65 13.08 -2.09
N VAL A 91 9.25 14.19 -1.46
CA VAL A 91 9.78 15.48 -1.92
C VAL A 91 11.25 15.31 -2.33
N GLU A 92 11.49 14.98 -3.60
CA GLU A 92 12.71 15.44 -4.26
C GLU A 92 12.54 16.94 -4.53
N ALA A 93 13.63 17.66 -4.27
CA ALA A 93 13.74 19.10 -4.11
C ALA A 93 13.44 19.92 -5.38
#